data_AF-A0A0S8AUH2-F1
#
_entry.id   AF-A0A0S8AUH2-F1
#
_cell.length_a   1.000
_cell.length_b   1.000
_cell.length_c   1.000
_cell.angle_alpha   90.00
_cell.angle_beta   90.00
_cell.angle_gamma   90.00
#
_symmetry.space_group_name_H-M   'P 1'
#
loop_
_entity.id
_entity.type
_entity.pdbx_description
1 polymer ?
#
loop_
_entity_poly.entity_id
_entity_poly.type
_entity_poly.pdbx_seq_one_letter_code
_entity_poly.pdbx_strand_id
1 'polypeptide(L)'
;MIAPTVHRQLQRSHVLELIAAIGRSDRSAAGEATAALERGDVDTVLDTPAAVDAVRGHGGAPAPVSLALLWYVPVRAELLARHESNIRVADFTATVPLIFLRRRRGSVPGEHVSEFLRAVEALPRGTTGRAETAA
;
A
#
# COMPACT_ATOMS: atom_id res chain seq x y z
N MET A 1 -3.79 -21.01 -3.54
CA MET A 1 -2.80 -20.25 -2.75
C MET A 1 -2.52 -18.95 -3.47
N ILE A 2 -2.86 -17.80 -2.89
CA ILE A 2 -2.53 -16.49 -3.48
C ILE A 2 -1.04 -16.29 -3.23
N ALA A 3 -0.21 -16.27 -4.27
CA ALA A 3 1.20 -15.94 -4.11
C ALA A 3 1.31 -14.44 -3.75
N PRO A 4 1.82 -14.07 -2.57
CA PRO A 4 2.04 -12.67 -2.22
C PRO A 4 3.18 -12.16 -3.11
N THR A 5 2.88 -11.24 -4.03
CA THR A 5 3.85 -10.79 -5.04
C THR A 5 3.85 -9.28 -5.24
N VAL A 6 3.17 -8.49 -4.41
CA VAL A 6 3.04 -7.04 -4.65
C VAL A 6 4.42 -6.39 -4.67
N HIS A 7 5.23 -6.62 -3.65
CA HIS A 7 6.62 -6.17 -3.53
C HIS A 7 7.47 -6.60 -4.72
N ARG A 8 7.38 -7.88 -5.11
CA ARG A 8 8.10 -8.42 -6.28
C ARG A 8 7.61 -7.88 -7.63
N GLN A 9 6.39 -7.35 -7.69
CA GLN A 9 5.81 -6.75 -8.89
C GLN A 9 6.07 -5.25 -8.96
N LEU A 10 6.64 -4.64 -7.92
CA LEU A 10 7.04 -3.23 -7.96
C LEU A 10 8.21 -3.08 -8.93
N GLN A 11 7.93 -2.45 -10.06
CA GLN A 11 8.94 -2.04 -11.01
C GLN A 11 9.57 -0.72 -10.57
N ARG A 12 10.80 -0.47 -11.01
CA ARG A 12 11.49 0.81 -10.79
C ARG A 12 10.66 2.00 -11.26
N SER A 13 9.91 1.85 -12.37
CA SER A 13 8.97 2.86 -12.87
C SER A 13 7.90 3.25 -11.84
N HIS A 14 7.30 2.27 -11.15
CA HIS A 14 6.31 2.55 -10.09
C HIS A 14 6.93 3.36 -8.95
N VAL A 15 8.16 3.04 -8.54
CA VAL A 15 8.84 3.77 -7.46
C VAL A 15 9.19 5.20 -7.91
N LEU A 16 9.54 5.40 -9.19
CA LEU A 16 9.75 6.74 -9.75
C LEU A 16 8.46 7.58 -9.79
N GLU A 17 7.31 6.97 -10.09
CA GLU A 17 6.00 7.65 -9.96
C GLU A 17 5.75 8.13 -8.53
N LEU A 18 6.08 7.31 -7.54
CA LEU A 18 5.97 7.66 -6.12
C LEU A 18 6.91 8.80 -5.75
N ILE A 19 8.17 8.76 -6.19
CA ILE A 19 9.14 9.84 -5.94
C ILE A 19 8.67 11.15 -6.58
N ALA A 20 8.14 11.10 -7.81
CA ALA A 20 7.54 12.25 -8.46
C ALA A 20 6.32 12.77 -7.66
N ALA A 21 5.53 11.86 -7.08
CA ALA A 21 4.41 12.23 -6.22
C ALA A 21 4.85 12.92 -4.92
N ILE A 22 5.89 12.40 -4.26
CA ILE A 22 6.52 13.02 -3.09
C ILE A 22 7.01 14.43 -3.45
N GLY A 23 7.69 14.58 -4.59
CA GLY A 23 8.27 15.85 -5.05
C GLY A 23 7.26 16.96 -5.31
N ARG A 24 5.97 16.65 -5.44
CA ARG A 24 4.91 17.66 -5.56
C ARG A 24 4.65 18.40 -4.24
N SER A 25 4.85 17.73 -3.10
CA SER A 25 4.69 18.34 -1.77
C SER A 25 6.03 18.66 -1.11
N ASP A 26 7.03 17.80 -1.29
CA ASP A 26 8.35 17.95 -0.66
C ASP A 26 9.47 17.53 -1.62
N ARG A 27 10.19 18.55 -2.14
CA ARG A 27 11.33 18.35 -3.05
C ARG A 27 12.56 17.78 -2.34
N SER A 28 12.74 18.06 -1.04
CA SER A 28 13.88 17.52 -0.28
C SER A 28 13.70 16.03 -0.05
N ALA A 29 12.52 15.63 0.42
CA ALA A 29 12.18 14.22 0.61
C ALA A 29 12.24 13.43 -0.72
N ALA A 30 11.86 14.04 -1.84
CA ALA A 30 12.02 13.41 -3.16
C ALA A 30 13.49 13.19 -3.55
N GLY A 31 14.39 14.12 -3.19
CA GLY A 31 15.83 13.97 -3.39
C GLY A 31 16.41 12.82 -2.57
N GLU A 32 16.03 12.73 -1.29
CA GLU A 32 16.43 11.61 -0.42
C GLU A 32 15.91 10.26 -0.93
N ALA A 33 14.65 10.22 -1.36
CA ALA A 33 14.04 9.04 -1.93
C ALA A 33 14.70 8.62 -3.26
N THR A 34 15.13 9.59 -4.08
CA THR A 34 15.90 9.33 -5.31
C THR A 34 17.24 8.68 -4.97
N ALA A 35 17.98 9.24 -4.01
CA ALA A 35 19.26 8.68 -3.58
C ALA A 35 19.11 7.26 -2.99
N ALA A 36 18.05 6.99 -2.24
CA ALA A 36 17.74 5.65 -1.76
C ALA A 36 17.46 4.67 -2.92
N LEU A 37 16.66 5.08 -3.90
CA LEU A 37 16.37 4.26 -5.09
C LEU A 37 17.61 3.98 -5.95
N GLU A 38 18.56 4.92 -6.01
CA GLU A 38 19.85 4.75 -6.71
C GLU A 38 20.75 3.73 -6.00
N ARG A 39 20.71 3.66 -4.67
CA ARG A 39 21.39 2.61 -3.89
C ARG A 39 20.72 1.24 -3.95
N GLY A 40 19.52 1.16 -4.52
CA GLY A 40 18.71 -0.06 -4.54
C GLY A 40 17.82 -0.25 -3.30
N ASP A 41 17.75 0.76 -2.43
CA ASP A 41 17.01 0.73 -1.17
C ASP A 41 15.53 1.08 -1.39
N VAL A 42 14.82 0.26 -2.17
CA VAL A 42 13.40 0.48 -2.49
C VAL A 42 12.56 0.53 -1.22
N ASP A 43 12.84 -0.33 -0.25
CA ASP A 43 12.09 -0.39 1.01
C ASP A 43 12.19 0.91 1.81
N THR A 44 13.38 1.52 1.84
CA THR A 44 13.60 2.82 2.46
C THR A 44 12.73 3.91 1.82
N VAL A 45 12.55 3.88 0.49
CA VAL A 45 11.65 4.82 -0.20
C VAL A 45 10.21 4.60 0.25
N LEU A 46 9.75 3.35 0.26
CA LEU A 46 8.36 2.98 0.55
C LEU A 46 7.95 3.24 2.00
N ASP A 47 8.89 3.18 2.94
CA ASP A 47 8.63 3.32 4.37
C ASP A 47 8.72 4.76 4.89
N THR A 48 9.02 5.73 4.02
CA THR A 48 9.09 7.13 4.43
C THR A 48 7.70 7.70 4.75
N PRO A 49 7.58 8.61 5.73
CA PRO A 49 6.35 9.38 5.95
C PRO A 49 5.88 10.11 4.67
N ALA A 50 6.82 10.66 3.92
CA ALA A 50 6.55 11.34 2.65
C ALA A 50 5.89 10.42 1.61
N ALA A 51 6.30 9.14 1.55
CA ALA A 51 5.63 8.16 0.68
C ALA A 51 4.18 7.94 1.09
N VAL A 52 3.90 7.82 2.39
CA VAL A 52 2.54 7.65 2.94
C VAL A 52 1.67 8.86 2.61
N ASP A 53 2.19 10.07 2.81
CA ASP A 53 1.47 11.30 2.52
C ASP A 53 1.20 11.46 1.03
N ALA A 54 2.16 11.08 0.18
CA ALA A 54 2.01 11.07 -1.26
C ALA A 54 0.89 10.14 -1.73
N VAL A 55 0.79 8.91 -1.20
CA VAL A 55 -0.30 7.97 -1.59
C VAL A 55 -1.65 8.36 -1.00
N ARG A 56 -1.70 8.91 0.21
CA ARG A 56 -2.95 9.36 0.85
C ARG A 56 -3.49 10.64 0.23
N GLY A 57 -2.63 11.44 -0.41
CA GLY A 57 -3.00 12.65 -1.11
C GLY A 57 -3.74 13.62 -0.21
N HIS A 58 -3.09 14.21 0.81
CA HIS A 58 -3.48 15.39 1.61
C HIS A 58 -4.95 15.91 1.54
N GLY A 59 -5.98 15.06 1.69
CA GLY A 59 -7.39 15.46 1.58
C GLY A 59 -7.91 15.74 0.15
N GLY A 60 -7.15 15.37 -0.89
CA GLY A 60 -7.49 15.47 -2.31
C GLY A 60 -7.48 14.10 -3.02
N ALA A 61 -7.47 14.10 -4.36
CA ALA A 61 -7.35 12.86 -5.12
C ALA A 61 -6.01 12.16 -4.85
N PRO A 62 -5.96 10.82 -4.74
CA PRO A 62 -4.71 10.08 -4.58
C PRO A 62 -3.71 10.46 -5.67
N ALA A 63 -2.42 10.48 -5.33
CA ALA A 63 -1.37 10.71 -6.32
C ALA A 63 -1.52 9.71 -7.49
N PRO A 64 -1.26 10.13 -8.75
CA PRO A 64 -1.18 9.23 -9.90
C PRO A 64 0.03 8.29 -9.78
N VAL A 65 -0.10 7.29 -8.93
CA VAL A 65 0.85 6.20 -8.75
C VAL A 65 0.13 4.88 -9.01
N SER A 66 0.88 3.83 -9.31
CA SER A 66 0.31 2.50 -9.48
C SER A 66 -0.61 2.10 -8.31
N LEU A 67 -1.71 1.41 -8.63
CA LEU A 67 -2.66 0.91 -7.64
C LEU A 67 -1.98 0.02 -6.57
N ALA A 68 -0.91 -0.69 -6.95
CA ALA A 68 -0.11 -1.47 -6.01
C ALA A 68 0.47 -0.61 -4.89
N LEU A 69 1.01 0.57 -5.22
CA LEU A 69 1.62 1.47 -4.24
C LEU A 69 0.57 2.14 -3.33
N LEU A 70 -0.61 2.46 -3.87
CA LEU A 70 -1.72 3.03 -3.08
C LEU A 70 -2.12 2.13 -1.91
N TRP A 71 -1.97 0.81 -2.04
CA TRP A 71 -2.30 -0.15 -0.98
C TRP A 71 -1.07 -0.60 -0.20
N TYR A 72 0.06 -0.80 -0.86
CA TYR A 72 1.23 -1.39 -0.24
C TYR A 72 1.92 -0.43 0.73
N VAL A 73 2.05 0.85 0.39
CA VAL A 73 2.74 1.85 1.23
C VAL A 73 2.00 2.08 2.56
N PRO A 74 0.66 2.33 2.59
CA PRO A 74 -0.05 2.50 3.86
C PRO A 74 -0.03 1.24 4.73
N VAL A 75 -0.14 0.06 4.12
CA VAL A 75 -0.06 -1.23 4.84
C VAL A 75 1.29 -1.37 5.53
N ARG A 76 2.40 -1.07 4.82
CA ARG A 76 3.74 -1.12 5.42
C ARG A 76 3.90 -0.15 6.58
N ALA A 77 3.47 1.09 6.42
CA ALA A 77 3.54 2.09 7.49
C ALA A 77 2.79 1.64 8.75
N GLU A 78 1.60 1.04 8.55
CA GLU A 78 0.74 0.56 9.63
C GLU A 78 1.30 -0.69 10.35
N LEU A 79 2.04 -1.54 9.63
CA LEU A 79 2.78 -2.67 10.21
C LEU A 79 4.01 -2.18 10.97
N LEU A 80 4.79 -1.27 10.38
CA LEU A 80 5.98 -0.71 11.01
C LEU A 80 5.66 0.06 12.30
N ALA A 81 4.53 0.77 12.34
CA ALA A 81 4.03 1.41 13.56
C ALA A 81 3.74 0.41 14.69
N ARG A 82 3.54 -0.86 14.37
CA ARG A 82 3.38 -1.97 15.32
C ARG A 82 4.64 -2.81 15.50
N HIS A 83 5.79 -2.33 15.02
CA HIS A 83 7.07 -3.05 15.02
C HIS A 83 7.04 -4.37 14.22
N GLU A 84 6.15 -4.48 13.23
CA GLU A 84 6.09 -5.60 12.30
C GLU A 84 6.72 -5.21 10.96
N SER A 85 7.79 -5.90 10.56
CA SER A 85 8.55 -5.62 9.33
C SER A 85 8.46 -6.75 8.30
N ASN A 86 7.63 -7.76 8.55
CA ASN A 86 7.49 -8.91 7.65
C ASN A 86 6.82 -8.53 6.32
N ILE A 87 7.65 -8.44 5.28
CA ILE A 87 7.25 -8.14 3.91
C ILE A 87 6.16 -9.11 3.40
N ARG A 88 6.16 -10.38 3.83
CA ARG A 88 5.14 -11.34 3.38
C ARG A 88 3.75 -10.99 3.93
N VAL A 89 3.69 -10.44 5.15
CA VAL A 89 2.44 -9.97 5.77
C VAL A 89 1.95 -8.71 5.04
N ALA A 90 2.86 -7.78 4.73
CA ALA A 90 2.53 -6.61 3.93
C ALA A 90 1.99 -6.99 2.54
N ASP A 91 2.69 -7.90 1.85
CA ASP A 91 2.30 -8.39 0.53
C ASP A 91 0.93 -9.07 0.56
N PHE A 92 0.70 -9.96 1.52
CA PHE A 92 -0.58 -10.65 1.66
C PHE A 92 -1.71 -9.66 1.88
N THR A 93 -1.54 -8.73 2.82
CA THR A 93 -2.54 -7.73 3.20
C THR A 93 -2.87 -6.81 2.03
N ALA A 94 -1.86 -6.33 1.29
CA ALA A 94 -2.07 -5.47 0.11
C ALA A 94 -2.65 -6.22 -1.09
N THR A 95 -2.43 -7.54 -1.20
CA THR A 95 -2.94 -8.34 -2.32
C THR A 95 -4.47 -8.49 -2.29
N VAL A 96 -5.07 -8.60 -1.10
CA VAL A 96 -6.53 -8.77 -0.93
C VAL A 96 -7.34 -7.64 -1.60
N PRO A 97 -7.13 -6.35 -1.28
CA PRO A 97 -7.86 -5.27 -1.94
C PRO A 97 -7.54 -5.21 -3.44
N LEU A 98 -6.29 -5.46 -3.86
CA LEU A 98 -5.93 -5.46 -5.28
C LEU A 98 -6.68 -6.50 -6.11
N ILE A 99 -6.86 -7.73 -5.58
CA ILE A 99 -7.65 -8.77 -6.25
C ILE A 99 -9.12 -8.34 -6.34
N PHE A 100 -9.67 -7.79 -5.27
CA PHE A 100 -11.06 -7.33 -5.25
C PHE A 100 -11.31 -6.23 -6.28
N LEU A 101 -10.44 -5.22 -6.34
CA LEU A 101 -10.51 -4.11 -7.30
C LEU A 101 -10.34 -4.58 -8.75
N ARG A 102 -9.39 -5.49 -9.01
CA ARG A 102 -9.17 -6.06 -10.35
C ARG A 102 -10.37 -6.85 -10.86
N ARG A 103 -11.11 -7.54 -9.98
CA ARG A 103 -12.33 -8.27 -10.34
C ARG A 103 -13.52 -7.34 -10.59
N ARG A 104 -13.54 -6.15 -9.99
CA ARG A 104 -14.69 -5.25 -10.06
C ARG A 104 -14.76 -4.40 -11.33
N ARG A 105 -13.65 -4.14 -12.05
CA ARG A 105 -13.49 -3.46 -13.39
C ARG A 105 -14.41 -2.28 -13.79
N GLY A 106 -15.35 -1.86 -12.95
CA GLY A 106 -16.08 -0.61 -12.99
C GLY A 106 -15.71 0.16 -11.74
N SER A 107 -15.26 1.39 -11.95
CA SER A 107 -14.88 2.44 -10.97
C SER A 107 -15.11 2.10 -9.49
N VAL A 108 -14.04 2.15 -8.69
CA VAL A 108 -14.17 2.19 -7.23
C VAL A 108 -13.97 3.63 -6.77
N PRO A 109 -15.04 4.44 -6.67
CA PRO A 109 -14.98 5.70 -5.96
C PRO A 109 -14.57 5.46 -4.49
N GLY A 110 -13.87 6.42 -3.89
CA GLY A 110 -13.30 6.33 -2.54
C GLY A 110 -14.30 5.96 -1.43
N GLU A 111 -15.61 6.10 -1.67
CA GLU A 111 -16.69 5.65 -0.77
C GLU A 111 -16.68 4.13 -0.49
N HIS A 112 -16.20 3.30 -1.41
CA HIS A 112 -16.22 1.84 -1.22
C HIS A 112 -15.08 1.30 -0.35
N VAL A 113 -14.03 2.10 -0.06
CA VAL A 113 -13.04 1.72 0.95
C VAL A 113 -13.67 1.75 2.33
N SER A 114 -14.45 2.79 2.63
CA SER A 114 -15.23 2.88 3.86
C SER A 114 -16.29 1.79 3.96
N GLU A 115 -16.89 1.39 2.84
CA GLU A 115 -17.84 0.26 2.78
C GLU A 115 -17.15 -1.10 2.98
N PHE A 116 -15.98 -1.30 2.38
CA PHE A 116 -15.14 -2.47 2.60
C PHE A 116 -14.70 -2.57 4.08
N LEU A 117 -14.22 -1.46 4.66
CA LEU A 117 -13.86 -1.40 6.07
C LEU A 117 -15.07 -1.67 6.96
N ARG A 118 -16.24 -1.09 6.67
CA ARG A 118 -17.48 -1.38 7.38
C ARG A 118 -17.89 -2.85 7.26
N ALA A 119 -17.70 -3.47 6.10
CA ALA A 119 -17.98 -4.89 5.90
C ALA A 119 -17.01 -5.79 6.69
N VAL A 120 -15.74 -5.43 6.77
CA VAL A 120 -14.73 -6.13 7.60
C VAL A 120 -15.05 -5.96 9.09
N GLU A 121 -15.38 -4.74 9.53
CA GLU A 121 -15.77 -4.44 10.91
C GLU A 121 -17.09 -5.10 11.33
N ALA A 122 -18.01 -5.31 10.38
CA ALA A 122 -19.26 -6.02 10.60
C ALA A 122 -19.09 -7.55 10.70
N LEU A 123 -17.90 -8.10 10.42
CA LEU A 123 -17.66 -9.52 10.60
C LEU A 123 -17.77 -9.89 12.09
N PRO A 124 -18.42 -11.02 12.43
CA PRO A 124 -18.49 -11.48 13.81
C PRO A 124 -17.11 -11.56 14.46
N ARG A 125 -17.01 -11.19 15.73
CA ARG A 125 -15.76 -11.32 16.48
C ARG A 125 -15.27 -12.77 16.45
N GLY A 126 -14.00 -12.97 16.13
CA GLY A 126 -13.39 -14.30 15.97
C GLY A 126 -13.57 -14.95 14.59
N THR A 127 -14.11 -14.23 13.60
CA THR A 127 -14.18 -14.74 12.21
C THR A 127 -12.78 -15.07 11.66
N THR A 128 -11.77 -14.26 11.98
CA THR A 128 -10.36 -14.52 11.62
C THR A 128 -9.81 -15.77 12.30
N GLY A 129 -9.97 -15.90 13.63
CA GLY A 129 -9.50 -17.08 14.38
C GLY A 129 -10.22 -18.39 14.02
N ARG A 130 -11.49 -18.33 13.58
CA ARG A 130 -12.21 -19.50 13.04
C ARG A 130 -11.73 -19.88 11.64
N ALA A 131 -11.34 -18.92 10.81
CA ALA A 131 -10.78 -19.18 9.50
C ALA A 131 -9.37 -19.81 9.60
N GLU A 132 -8.57 -19.40 10.59
CA GLU A 132 -7.23 -19.94 10.86
C GLU A 132 -7.26 -21.36 11.40
N THR A 133 -8.28 -21.73 12.17
CA THR A 133 -8.45 -23.09 12.73
C THR A 133 -9.10 -24.07 11.75
N ALA A 134 -9.64 -23.58 10.63
CA ALA A 134 -10.28 -24.39 9.59
C ALA A 134 -9.36 -24.76 8.41
N ALA A 135 -8.12 -24.25 8.38
CA ALA A 135 -7.10 -24.51 7.37
C ALA A 135 -6.08 -25.55 7.85
#